data_AF-A0AAN5H0S8-F1
#
_entry.id   AF-A0AAN5H0S8-F1
#
_cell.length_a   1.000
_cell.length_b   1.000
_cell.length_c   1.000
_cell.angle_alpha   90.00
_cell.angle_beta   90.00
_cell.angle_gamma   90.00
#
_symmetry.space_group_name_H-M   'P 1'
#
loop_
_entity.id
_entity.type
_entity.pdbx_description
1 polymer ?
#
loop_
_entity_poly.entity_id
_entity_poly.type
_entity_poly.pdbx_seq_one_letter_code
_entity_poly.pdbx_strand_id
1 'polypeptide(L)'
;MDTSLAHENARLQALLQTQQDTIRQMAEYNRLLSQRVAAYASEINRLKALVAKLQRMQFGKSSEKLRAKTERQIQEAQERISALQEEMAETLGEQYDPVLPSPLRQSSARKPLPASLPREPRVIRPEEECCPACGGELSPLGCDVSEQLELISSAFKVIETQRPKQACCRCDHIVQAPVPSKPIARSYAGAGLLAHVVTGKYADHLPLYRQSEIYRRQGVELSRATLGRWTGAVAELLEPLYDV
;
A
#
# COMPACT_ATOMS: atom_id res chain seq x y z
N MET A 1 -49.35 -50.12 -17.08
CA MET A 1 -49.34 -48.73 -16.58
C MET A 1 -48.89 -48.66 -15.12
N ASP A 2 -49.23 -49.65 -14.28
CA ASP A 2 -48.93 -49.62 -12.83
C ASP A 2 -47.44 -49.57 -12.45
N THR A 3 -46.56 -50.16 -13.25
CA THR A 3 -45.12 -50.10 -13.00
C THR A 3 -44.55 -48.70 -13.17
N SER A 4 -45.04 -47.90 -14.13
CA SER A 4 -44.55 -46.53 -14.39
C SER A 4 -44.88 -45.57 -13.23
N LEU A 5 -46.12 -45.66 -12.73
CA LEU A 5 -46.59 -44.84 -11.60
C LEU A 5 -45.89 -45.22 -10.29
N ALA A 6 -45.55 -46.49 -10.09
CA ALA A 6 -44.78 -46.93 -8.93
C ALA A 6 -43.35 -46.36 -8.95
N HIS A 7 -42.69 -46.34 -10.11
CA HIS A 7 -41.35 -45.76 -10.25
C HIS A 7 -41.37 -44.23 -10.10
N GLU A 8 -42.36 -43.53 -10.64
CA GLU A 8 -42.52 -42.09 -10.45
C GLU A 8 -42.80 -41.71 -8.99
N ASN A 9 -43.67 -42.45 -8.30
CA ASN A 9 -43.91 -42.25 -6.87
C ASN A 9 -42.66 -42.51 -6.03
N ALA A 10 -41.89 -43.57 -6.33
CA ALA A 10 -40.62 -43.83 -5.64
C ALA A 10 -39.61 -42.69 -5.88
N ARG A 11 -39.55 -42.12 -7.09
CA ARG A 11 -38.68 -40.98 -7.42
C ARG A 11 -39.10 -39.71 -6.67
N LEU A 12 -40.41 -39.42 -6.59
CA LEU A 12 -40.93 -38.27 -5.85
C LEU A 12 -40.72 -38.41 -4.34
N GLN A 13 -40.89 -39.61 -3.79
CA GLN A 13 -40.59 -39.91 -2.39
C GLN A 13 -39.10 -39.72 -2.10
N ALA A 14 -38.21 -40.20 -2.97
CA ALA A 14 -36.77 -39.99 -2.83
C ALA A 14 -36.39 -38.50 -2.89
N LEU A 15 -37.02 -37.72 -3.79
CA LEU A 15 -36.80 -36.28 -3.90
C LEU A 15 -37.27 -35.54 -2.63
N LEU A 16 -38.45 -35.89 -2.11
CA LEU A 16 -38.99 -35.32 -0.87
C LEU A 16 -38.11 -35.66 0.34
N GLN A 17 -37.62 -36.90 0.42
CA GLN A 17 -36.67 -37.32 1.45
C GLN A 17 -35.39 -36.46 1.40
N THR A 18 -34.84 -36.28 0.20
CA THR A 18 -33.62 -35.47 -0.03
C THR A 18 -33.85 -34.00 0.35
N GLN A 19 -35.01 -33.43 0.01
CA GLN A 19 -35.39 -32.08 0.43
C GLN A 19 -35.55 -31.95 1.95
N GLN A 20 -36.18 -32.93 2.60
CA GLN A 20 -36.34 -32.94 4.06
C GLN A 20 -34.98 -33.04 4.77
N ASP A 21 -34.07 -33.86 4.26
CA ASP A 21 -32.72 -33.98 4.81
C ASP A 21 -31.91 -32.70 4.60
N THR A 22 -32.06 -32.03 3.45
CA THR A 22 -31.44 -30.72 3.20
C THR A 22 -31.97 -29.64 4.16
N ILE A 23 -33.29 -29.60 4.38
CA ILE A 23 -33.91 -28.65 5.33
C ILE A 23 -33.41 -28.90 6.76
N ARG A 24 -33.27 -30.17 7.17
CA ARG A 24 -32.71 -30.53 8.48
C ARG A 24 -31.25 -30.07 8.61
N GLN A 25 -30.43 -30.31 7.60
CA GLN A 25 -29.03 -29.86 7.58
C GLN A 25 -28.93 -28.33 7.64
N MET A 26 -29.76 -27.60 6.88
CA MET A 26 -29.80 -26.14 6.93
C MET A 26 -30.28 -25.63 8.31
N ALA A 27 -31.23 -26.30 8.95
CA ALA A 27 -31.70 -25.92 10.28
C ALA A 27 -30.61 -26.11 11.35
N GLU A 28 -29.87 -27.22 11.30
CA GLU A 28 -28.72 -27.43 12.19
C GLU A 28 -27.60 -26.42 11.94
N TYR A 29 -27.30 -26.14 10.67
CA TYR A 29 -26.30 -25.14 10.30
C TYR A 29 -26.68 -23.75 10.80
N ASN A 30 -27.94 -23.34 10.63
CA ASN A 30 -28.45 -22.06 11.12
C ASN A 30 -28.42 -21.97 12.65
N ARG A 31 -28.67 -23.08 13.35
CA ARG A 31 -28.56 -23.14 14.82
C ARG A 31 -27.11 -22.94 15.27
N LEU A 32 -26.16 -23.63 14.65
CA LEU A 32 -24.72 -23.48 14.93
C LEU A 32 -24.23 -22.06 14.62
N LEU A 33 -24.65 -21.49 13.50
CA LEU A 33 -24.30 -20.13 13.11
C LEU A 33 -24.85 -19.11 14.11
N SER A 34 -26.11 -19.28 14.54
CA SER A 34 -26.73 -18.41 15.55
C SER A 34 -26.00 -18.46 16.89
N GLN A 35 -25.54 -19.65 17.31
CA GLN A 35 -24.73 -19.80 18.52
C GLN A 35 -23.37 -19.09 18.40
N ARG A 36 -22.70 -19.20 17.25
CA ARG A 36 -21.44 -18.48 17.00
C ARG A 36 -21.64 -16.96 16.98
N VAL A 37 -22.71 -16.47 16.35
CA VAL A 37 -23.04 -15.05 16.32
C VAL A 37 -23.31 -14.52 17.74
N ALA A 38 -24.04 -15.27 18.57
CA ALA A 38 -24.25 -14.91 19.97
C ALA A 38 -22.93 -14.88 20.78
N ALA A 39 -22.05 -15.88 20.57
CA ALA A 39 -20.74 -15.91 21.22
C ALA A 39 -19.87 -14.70 20.81
N TYR A 40 -19.81 -14.38 19.52
CA TYR A 40 -19.08 -13.21 19.03
C TYR A 40 -19.70 -11.89 19.52
N ALA A 41 -21.03 -11.78 19.59
CA ALA A 41 -21.69 -10.59 20.13
C ALA A 41 -21.33 -10.37 21.61
N SER A 42 -21.30 -11.45 22.41
CA SER A 42 -20.86 -11.39 23.81
C SER A 42 -19.40 -10.95 23.92
N GLU A 43 -18.53 -11.50 23.08
CA GLU A 43 -17.10 -11.16 23.07
C GLU A 43 -16.84 -9.72 22.64
N ILE A 44 -17.56 -9.24 21.61
CA ILE A 44 -17.51 -7.85 21.18
C ILE A 44 -17.94 -6.91 22.32
N ASN A 45 -19.00 -7.26 23.05
CA ASN A 45 -19.45 -6.45 24.18
C ASN A 45 -18.43 -6.44 25.33
N ARG A 46 -17.80 -7.58 25.62
CA ARG A 46 -16.71 -7.70 26.60
C ARG A 46 -15.52 -6.82 26.21
N LEU A 47 -15.09 -6.91 24.95
CA LEU A 47 -13.97 -6.13 24.42
C LEU A 47 -14.28 -4.64 24.40
N LYS A 48 -15.50 -4.22 24.00
CA LYS A 48 -15.94 -2.82 24.07
C LYS A 48 -15.92 -2.28 25.49
N ALA A 49 -16.37 -3.06 26.48
CA ALA A 49 -16.33 -2.66 27.89
C ALA A 49 -14.88 -2.52 28.40
N LEU A 50 -13.98 -3.39 27.96
CA LEU A 50 -12.56 -3.34 28.29
C LEU A 50 -11.88 -2.10 27.67
N VAL A 51 -12.15 -1.82 26.39
CA VAL A 51 -11.68 -0.61 25.70
C VAL A 51 -12.19 0.64 26.41
N ALA A 52 -13.47 0.71 26.77
CA ALA A 52 -14.02 1.85 27.50
C ALA A 52 -13.40 2.02 28.90
N LYS A 53 -12.98 0.93 29.56
CA LYS A 53 -12.24 0.97 30.83
C LYS A 53 -10.82 1.49 30.61
N LEU A 54 -10.10 1.00 29.61
CA LEU A 54 -8.75 1.45 29.27
C LEU A 54 -8.73 2.92 28.83
N GLN A 55 -9.69 3.34 28.01
CA GLN A 55 -9.84 4.74 27.62
C GLN A 55 -10.08 5.66 28.82
N ARG A 56 -10.91 5.24 29.79
CA ARG A 56 -11.08 5.98 31.04
C ARG A 56 -9.81 6.01 31.89
N MET A 57 -8.97 4.97 31.85
CA MET A 57 -7.67 4.95 32.52
C MET A 57 -6.62 5.83 31.81
N GLN A 58 -6.64 5.91 30.48
CA GLN A 58 -5.65 6.64 29.67
C GLN A 58 -5.98 8.14 29.53
N PHE A 59 -7.28 8.44 29.35
CA PHE A 59 -7.81 9.79 29.07
C PHE A 59 -8.64 10.38 30.23
N GLY A 60 -8.92 9.62 31.29
CA GLY A 60 -9.54 10.14 32.52
C GLY A 60 -8.59 11.01 33.33
N LYS A 61 -9.14 11.71 34.34
CA LYS A 61 -8.37 12.61 35.19
C LYS A 61 -7.53 11.83 36.22
N SER A 62 -6.35 11.34 35.86
CA SER A 62 -5.19 11.22 36.78
C SER A 62 -3.96 10.48 36.20
N SER A 63 -2.78 11.04 36.50
CA SER A 63 -1.46 10.42 36.68
C SER A 63 -0.72 9.85 35.45
N GLU A 64 0.28 10.61 34.99
CA GLU A 64 1.20 10.31 33.89
C GLU A 64 1.92 8.95 34.00
N LYS A 65 2.09 8.42 35.22
CA LYS A 65 2.71 7.09 35.43
C LYS A 65 1.84 5.91 34.96
N LEU A 66 0.51 6.08 34.87
CA LEU A 66 -0.39 5.01 34.43
C LEU A 66 -0.44 4.86 32.89
N ARG A 67 -0.06 5.92 32.14
CA ARG A 67 -0.07 5.92 30.68
C ARG A 67 0.99 4.99 30.08
N ALA A 68 2.23 5.06 30.57
CA ALA A 68 3.33 4.23 30.05
C ALA A 68 3.13 2.72 30.28
N LYS A 69 2.49 2.33 31.40
CA LYS A 69 2.14 0.93 31.67
C LYS A 69 0.99 0.45 30.77
N THR A 70 0.02 1.33 30.52
CA THR A 70 -1.11 1.03 29.64
C THR A 70 -0.68 0.93 28.17
N GLU A 71 0.24 1.78 27.73
CA GLU A 71 0.79 1.72 26.36
C GLU A 71 1.51 0.40 26.08
N ARG A 72 2.31 -0.11 27.03
CA ARG A 72 2.91 -1.45 26.91
C ARG A 72 1.88 -2.56 26.83
N GLN A 73 0.83 -2.51 27.65
CA GLN A 73 -0.24 -3.51 27.60
C GLN A 73 -1.04 -3.48 26.29
N ILE A 74 -1.18 -2.31 25.67
CA ILE A 74 -1.81 -2.18 24.35
C ILE A 74 -0.92 -2.80 23.27
N GLN A 75 0.39 -2.57 23.32
CA GLN A 75 1.33 -3.12 22.37
C GLN A 75 1.36 -4.66 22.43
N GLU A 76 1.43 -5.23 23.63
CA GLU A 76 1.35 -6.69 23.85
C GLU A 76 0.02 -7.27 23.34
N ALA A 77 -1.10 -6.56 23.54
CA ALA A 77 -2.40 -7.00 23.03
C ALA A 77 -2.50 -6.93 21.50
N GLN A 78 -1.89 -5.93 20.87
CA GLN A 78 -1.83 -5.80 19.41
C GLN A 78 -1.02 -6.93 18.77
N GLU A 79 0.15 -7.24 19.34
CA GLU A 79 0.99 -8.35 18.88
C GLU A 79 0.24 -9.68 18.99
N ARG A 80 -0.51 -9.89 20.08
CA ARG A 80 -1.32 -11.10 20.27
C ARG A 80 -2.51 -11.20 19.32
N ILE A 81 -3.13 -10.07 18.96
CA ILE A 81 -4.19 -10.03 17.95
C ILE A 81 -3.62 -10.38 16.57
N SER A 82 -2.46 -9.83 16.21
CA SER A 82 -1.79 -10.16 14.94
C SER A 82 -1.44 -11.65 14.85
N ALA A 83 -0.89 -12.24 15.93
CA ALA A 83 -0.62 -13.67 15.96
C ALA A 83 -1.88 -14.53 15.81
N LEU A 84 -2.99 -14.16 16.48
CA LEU A 84 -4.28 -14.87 16.34
C LEU A 84 -4.90 -14.68 14.95
N GLN A 85 -4.66 -13.55 14.29
CA GLN A 85 -5.10 -13.32 12.91
C GLN A 85 -4.30 -14.16 11.90
N GLU A 86 -3.00 -14.34 12.14
CA GLU A 86 -2.14 -15.23 11.35
C GLU A 86 -2.55 -16.70 11.54
N GLU A 87 -2.76 -17.16 12.77
CA GLU A 87 -3.31 -18.51 13.04
C GLU A 87 -4.69 -18.70 12.39
N MET A 88 -5.57 -17.70 12.46
CA MET A 88 -6.89 -17.76 11.83
C MET A 88 -6.79 -17.81 10.29
N ALA A 89 -5.81 -17.12 9.68
CA ALA A 89 -5.55 -17.18 8.25
C ALA A 89 -4.98 -18.54 7.82
N GLU A 90 -4.15 -19.17 8.66
CA GLU A 90 -3.68 -20.55 8.45
C GLU A 90 -4.84 -21.55 8.56
N THR A 91 -5.73 -21.37 9.54
CA THR A 91 -6.87 -22.28 9.77
C THR A 91 -7.99 -22.12 8.73
N LEU A 92 -8.20 -20.91 8.19
CA LEU A 92 -9.17 -20.63 7.11
C LEU A 92 -8.58 -20.84 5.71
N GLY A 93 -7.25 -21.00 5.58
CA GLY A 93 -6.55 -21.22 4.32
C GLY A 93 -6.79 -22.59 3.66
N GLU A 94 -7.42 -23.55 4.37
CA GLU A 94 -7.77 -24.86 3.81
C GLU A 94 -9.19 -24.94 3.21
N GLN A 95 -9.95 -23.83 3.16
CA GLN A 95 -11.13 -23.77 2.31
C GLN A 95 -10.73 -23.24 0.94
N TYR A 96 -10.53 -24.18 0.03
CA TYR A 96 -10.27 -23.97 -1.39
C TYR A 96 -11.39 -23.11 -2.01
N ASP A 97 -11.17 -21.80 -2.08
CA ASP A 97 -11.91 -20.94 -3.00
C ASP A 97 -11.57 -21.40 -4.42
N PRO A 98 -12.56 -21.68 -5.29
CA PRO A 98 -12.28 -22.03 -6.68
C PRO A 98 -11.49 -20.88 -7.30
N VAL A 99 -10.31 -21.23 -7.81
CA VAL A 99 -9.36 -20.31 -8.47
C VAL A 99 -10.09 -19.51 -9.54
N LEU A 100 -10.51 -18.30 -9.18
CA LEU A 100 -10.77 -17.26 -10.17
C LEU A 100 -9.41 -16.95 -10.79
N PRO A 101 -9.28 -16.99 -12.13
CA PRO A 101 -8.05 -16.57 -12.78
C PRO A 101 -7.73 -15.16 -12.29
N SER A 102 -6.61 -15.02 -11.58
CA SER A 102 -6.10 -13.71 -11.23
C SER A 102 -6.00 -12.94 -12.54
N PRO A 103 -6.78 -11.85 -12.76
CA PRO A 103 -6.48 -11.01 -13.89
C PRO A 103 -5.04 -10.56 -13.66
N LEU A 104 -4.16 -10.92 -14.60
CA LEU A 104 -2.79 -10.43 -14.73
C LEU A 104 -2.74 -9.08 -14.04
N ARG A 105 -2.00 -8.95 -12.92
CA ARG A 105 -1.89 -7.68 -12.20
C ARG A 105 -1.51 -6.66 -13.24
N GLN A 106 -2.50 -5.92 -13.74
CA GLN A 106 -2.28 -4.78 -14.59
C GLN A 106 -1.43 -3.91 -13.70
N SER A 107 -0.17 -3.71 -14.09
CA SER A 107 0.73 -2.84 -13.33
C SER A 107 -0.07 -1.59 -13.06
N SER A 108 -0.40 -1.30 -11.80
CA SER A 108 -1.18 -0.11 -11.49
C SER A 108 -0.32 1.04 -12.00
N ALA A 109 -0.68 1.59 -13.16
CA ALA A 109 0.06 2.69 -13.74
C ALA A 109 0.13 3.74 -12.63
N ARG A 110 1.35 4.18 -12.32
CA ARG A 110 1.53 5.16 -11.25
C ARG A 110 0.63 6.34 -11.57
N LYS A 111 -0.18 6.75 -10.60
CA LYS A 111 -0.97 7.97 -10.75
C LYS A 111 0.00 9.11 -11.08
N PRO A 112 -0.28 9.92 -12.11
CA PRO A 112 0.54 11.07 -12.42
C PRO A 112 0.56 12.04 -11.23
N LEU A 113 1.63 12.83 -11.12
CA LEU A 113 1.69 13.86 -10.09
C LEU A 113 0.61 14.93 -10.36
N PRO A 114 0.06 15.56 -9.30
CA PRO A 114 -1.01 16.55 -9.47
C PRO A 114 -0.63 17.66 -10.46
N ALA A 115 -1.52 17.93 -11.42
CA ALA A 115 -1.30 18.97 -12.43
C ALA A 115 -1.22 20.38 -11.83
N SER A 116 -1.82 20.59 -10.65
CA SER A 116 -1.83 21.87 -9.92
C SER A 116 -0.48 22.27 -9.33
N LEU A 117 0.47 21.34 -9.19
CA LEU A 117 1.79 21.66 -8.64
C LEU A 117 2.66 22.41 -9.66
N PRO A 118 3.46 23.41 -9.21
CA PRO A 118 4.38 24.12 -10.08
C PRO A 118 5.44 23.15 -10.63
N ARG A 119 5.66 23.19 -11.95
CA ARG A 119 6.68 22.41 -12.65
C ARG A 119 7.90 23.28 -12.93
N GLU A 120 9.07 22.80 -12.54
CA GLU A 120 10.35 23.41 -12.84
C GLU A 120 11.09 22.56 -13.88
N PRO A 121 11.17 23.01 -15.14
CA PRO A 121 11.86 22.26 -16.19
C PRO A 121 13.37 22.34 -16.02
N ARG A 122 14.03 21.20 -16.04
CA ARG A 122 15.49 21.05 -16.03
C ARG A 122 15.92 20.27 -17.26
N VAL A 123 16.52 20.96 -18.22
CA VAL A 123 17.05 20.34 -19.44
C VAL A 123 18.48 19.85 -19.19
N ILE A 124 18.72 18.57 -19.46
CA ILE A 124 20.05 17.96 -19.39
C ILE A 124 20.41 17.51 -20.80
N ARG A 125 21.30 18.28 -21.44
CA ARG A 125 21.79 18.00 -22.79
C ARG A 125 22.92 16.98 -22.76
N PRO A 126 23.08 16.16 -23.81
CA PRO A 126 24.27 15.32 -23.96
C PRO A 126 25.53 16.19 -23.95
N GLU A 127 26.65 15.61 -23.49
CA GLU A 127 27.95 16.29 -23.45
C GLU A 127 28.57 16.34 -24.84
N GLU A 128 28.20 15.41 -25.71
CA GLU A 128 28.71 15.29 -27.06
C GLU A 128 28.03 16.30 -28.00
N GLU A 129 28.82 17.21 -28.56
CA GLU A 129 28.35 18.17 -29.58
C GLU A 129 28.31 17.56 -30.99
N CYS A 130 29.02 16.45 -31.20
CA CYS A 130 29.09 15.71 -32.46
C CYS A 130 28.92 14.21 -32.25
N CYS A 131 28.62 13.47 -33.32
CA CYS A 131 28.43 12.03 -33.22
C CYS A 131 29.70 11.31 -32.75
N PRO A 132 29.66 10.56 -31.64
CA PRO A 132 30.84 9.85 -31.13
C PRO A 132 31.31 8.71 -32.04
N ALA A 133 30.45 8.24 -32.95
CA ALA A 133 30.77 7.15 -33.88
C ALA A 133 31.41 7.62 -35.20
N CYS A 134 31.01 8.78 -35.73
CA CYS A 134 31.43 9.21 -37.07
C CYS A 134 31.77 10.72 -37.21
N GLY A 135 31.66 11.49 -36.13
CA GLY A 135 31.90 12.95 -36.12
C GLY A 135 30.87 13.79 -36.87
N GLY A 136 29.75 13.21 -37.32
CA GLY A 136 28.67 13.93 -38.00
C GLY A 136 27.86 14.83 -37.06
N GLU A 137 27.11 15.77 -37.67
CA GLU A 137 26.21 16.67 -36.94
C GLU A 137 25.02 15.92 -36.31
N LEU A 138 24.57 16.44 -35.17
CA LEU A 138 23.48 15.90 -34.37
C LEU A 138 22.21 16.74 -34.58
N SER A 139 21.09 16.08 -34.88
CA SER A 139 19.77 16.70 -35.02
C SER A 139 18.83 16.27 -33.87
N PRO A 140 17.88 17.12 -33.43
CA PRO A 140 16.95 16.75 -32.39
C PRO A 140 15.99 15.64 -32.87
N LEU A 141 15.91 14.54 -32.11
CA LEU A 141 15.04 13.40 -32.39
C LEU A 141 13.79 13.39 -31.51
N GLY A 142 13.92 13.79 -30.24
CA GLY A 142 12.83 13.78 -29.27
C GLY A 142 13.33 14.13 -27.88
N CYS A 143 12.49 13.97 -26.86
CA CYS A 143 12.87 14.24 -25.47
C CYS A 143 12.24 13.22 -24.53
N ASP A 144 13.05 12.61 -23.67
CA ASP A 144 12.51 11.86 -22.53
C ASP A 144 12.26 12.83 -21.37
N VAL A 145 11.07 12.74 -20.79
CA VAL A 145 10.66 13.58 -19.67
C VAL A 145 10.43 12.70 -18.45
N SER A 146 11.01 13.09 -17.32
CA SER A 146 10.77 12.41 -16.04
C SER A 146 10.43 13.43 -14.96
N GLU A 147 9.37 13.14 -14.21
CA GLU A 147 8.91 14.00 -13.11
C GLU A 147 9.41 13.48 -11.76
N GLN A 148 9.77 14.41 -10.88
CA GLN A 148 10.15 14.14 -9.49
C GLN A 148 9.45 15.13 -8.56
N LEU A 149 8.80 14.62 -7.51
CA LEU A 149 8.16 15.41 -6.48
C LEU A 149 9.20 15.88 -5.46
N GLU A 150 9.36 17.19 -5.32
CA GLU A 150 10.31 17.83 -4.42
C GLU A 150 9.59 18.73 -3.42
N LEU A 151 10.16 18.88 -2.23
CA LEU A 151 9.67 19.81 -1.20
C LEU A 151 10.76 20.85 -0.92
N ILE A 152 10.52 22.11 -1.30
CA ILE A 152 11.46 23.21 -1.09
C ILE A 152 10.77 24.32 -0.31
N SER A 153 11.38 24.77 0.78
CA SER A 153 10.84 25.84 1.63
C SER A 153 9.38 25.59 2.04
N SER A 154 9.04 24.34 2.36
CA SER A 154 7.68 23.87 2.71
C SER A 154 6.64 23.91 1.58
N ALA A 155 7.04 24.15 0.33
CA ALA A 155 6.17 24.10 -0.84
C ALA A 155 6.52 22.90 -1.74
N PHE A 156 5.49 22.16 -2.17
CA PHE A 156 5.66 21.10 -3.14
C PHE A 156 5.87 21.67 -4.54
N LYS A 157 6.83 21.09 -5.26
CA LYS A 157 7.09 21.35 -6.66
C LYS A 157 7.41 20.06 -7.40
N VAL A 158 7.22 20.07 -8.70
CA VAL A 158 7.60 18.96 -9.58
C VAL A 158 8.83 19.39 -10.37
N ILE A 159 9.95 18.71 -10.17
CA ILE A 159 11.13 18.88 -11.03
C ILE A 159 10.93 18.01 -12.25
N GLU A 160 10.79 18.65 -13.40
CA GLU A 160 10.62 17.99 -14.69
C GLU A 160 11.98 17.91 -15.39
N THR A 161 12.61 16.73 -15.36
CA THR A 161 13.89 16.52 -16.02
C THR A 161 13.66 16.12 -17.47
N GLN A 162 14.09 16.98 -18.38
CA GLN A 162 14.03 16.80 -19.82
C GLN A 162 15.41 16.35 -20.34
N ARG A 163 15.47 15.20 -21.01
CA ARG A 163 16.67 14.64 -21.63
C ARG A 163 16.47 14.55 -23.14
N PRO A 164 16.83 15.61 -23.90
CA PRO A 164 16.75 15.60 -25.35
C PRO A 164 17.58 14.46 -25.94
N LYS A 165 16.97 13.72 -26.87
CA LYS A 165 17.63 12.74 -27.73
C LYS A 165 18.03 13.45 -29.00
N GLN A 166 19.28 13.25 -29.40
CA GLN A 166 19.79 13.72 -30.66
C GLN A 166 20.23 12.55 -31.51
N ALA A 167 20.02 12.60 -32.81
CA ALA A 167 20.42 11.57 -33.76
C ALA A 167 21.41 12.13 -34.78
N CYS A 168 22.45 11.36 -35.09
CA CYS A 168 23.41 11.72 -36.12
C CYS A 168 22.78 11.67 -37.51
N CYS A 169 22.93 12.74 -38.29
CA CYS A 169 22.40 12.83 -39.65
C CYS A 169 23.11 11.90 -40.67
N ARG A 170 24.20 11.24 -40.29
CA ARG A 170 25.01 10.39 -41.19
C ARG A 170 24.87 8.89 -40.93
N CYS A 171 24.73 8.50 -39.67
CA CYS A 171 24.79 7.08 -39.27
C CYS A 171 23.69 6.69 -38.28
N ASP A 172 22.73 7.57 -38.03
CA ASP A 172 21.58 7.37 -37.13
C ASP A 172 21.92 7.01 -35.67
N HIS A 173 23.18 7.23 -35.25
CA HIS A 173 23.59 7.04 -33.87
C HIS A 173 22.88 8.05 -32.95
N ILE A 174 22.26 7.55 -31.87
CA ILE A 174 21.48 8.35 -30.92
C ILE A 174 22.33 8.69 -29.71
N VAL A 175 22.44 9.98 -29.43
CA VAL A 175 23.12 10.53 -28.26
C VAL A 175 22.07 11.11 -27.30
N GLN A 176 22.24 10.82 -26.01
CA GLN A 176 21.38 11.35 -24.95
C GLN A 176 22.18 11.42 -23.65
N ALA A 177 22.04 12.52 -22.90
CA ALA A 177 22.63 12.63 -21.56
C ALA A 177 22.21 11.45 -20.68
N PRO A 178 23.05 10.90 -19.79
CA PRO A 178 22.67 9.79 -18.91
C PRO A 178 21.51 10.14 -17.96
N VAL A 179 20.83 9.12 -17.41
CA VAL A 179 19.78 9.32 -16.42
C VAL A 179 20.42 9.87 -15.14
N PRO A 180 19.94 11.01 -14.59
CA PRO A 180 20.45 11.51 -13.32
C PRO A 180 20.25 10.50 -12.20
N SER A 181 21.23 10.42 -11.31
CA SER A 181 21.10 9.63 -10.10
C SER A 181 19.93 10.14 -9.25
N LYS A 182 19.17 9.20 -8.70
CA LYS A 182 18.08 9.47 -7.75
C LYS A 182 18.42 8.78 -6.44
N PRO A 183 18.05 9.34 -5.28
CA PRO A 183 18.32 8.71 -4.00
C PRO A 183 17.75 7.29 -3.94
N ILE A 184 16.48 7.12 -4.33
CA ILE A 184 15.81 5.82 -4.38
C ILE A 184 15.51 5.46 -5.84
N ALA A 185 16.06 4.35 -6.30
CA ALA A 185 15.85 3.85 -7.66
C ALA A 185 14.35 3.67 -7.97
N ARG A 186 13.94 4.12 -9.16
CA ARG A 186 12.54 4.10 -9.64
C ARG A 186 11.56 4.87 -8.76
N SER A 187 11.97 5.60 -7.74
CA SER A 187 11.07 6.48 -6.97
C SER A 187 10.82 7.78 -7.73
N TYR A 188 9.67 8.41 -7.45
CA TYR A 188 9.37 9.79 -7.88
C TYR A 188 9.66 10.80 -6.77
N ALA A 189 10.08 10.37 -5.57
CA ALA A 189 10.43 11.29 -4.50
C ALA A 189 11.82 11.89 -4.72
N GLY A 190 11.90 13.22 -4.56
CA GLY A 190 13.15 13.95 -4.54
C GLY A 190 13.85 13.94 -3.18
N ALA A 191 15.10 14.38 -3.18
CA ALA A 191 15.97 14.30 -2.01
C ALA A 191 15.48 15.18 -0.85
N GLY A 192 14.99 16.38 -1.13
CA GLY A 192 14.44 17.30 -0.14
C GLY A 192 13.13 16.78 0.47
N LEU A 193 12.25 16.18 -0.33
CA LEU A 193 11.07 15.49 0.19
C LEU A 193 11.45 14.34 1.13
N LEU A 194 12.38 13.47 0.70
CA LEU A 194 12.84 12.35 1.51
C LEU A 194 13.45 12.83 2.83
N ALA A 195 14.33 13.83 2.78
CA ALA A 195 14.95 14.45 3.95
C ALA A 195 13.90 15.00 4.92
N HIS A 196 12.88 15.71 4.43
CA HIS A 196 11.81 16.23 5.26
C HIS A 196 10.98 15.12 5.91
N VAL A 197 10.70 14.02 5.21
CA VAL A 197 9.94 12.90 5.76
C VAL A 197 10.68 12.23 6.92
N VAL A 198 11.98 11.94 6.75
CA VAL A 198 12.79 11.32 7.80
C VAL A 198 13.05 12.27 8.98
N THR A 199 13.34 13.54 8.71
CA THR A 199 13.54 14.56 9.75
C THR A 199 12.25 14.73 10.56
N GLY A 200 11.11 14.87 9.88
CA GLY A 200 9.81 14.94 10.53
C GLY A 200 9.54 13.71 11.40
N LYS A 201 9.84 12.50 10.91
CA LYS A 201 9.56 11.26 11.65
C LYS A 201 10.44 11.11 12.89
N TYR A 202 11.74 11.35 12.75
CA TYR A 202 12.73 10.96 13.76
C TYR A 202 13.21 12.12 14.62
N ALA A 203 13.37 13.33 14.05
CA ALA A 203 13.79 14.51 14.81
C ALA A 203 12.58 15.26 15.41
N ASP A 204 11.53 15.47 14.62
CA ASP A 204 10.36 16.26 15.06
C ASP A 204 9.24 15.43 15.68
N HIS A 205 9.45 14.11 15.82
CA HIS A 205 8.47 13.16 16.33
C HIS A 205 7.09 13.25 15.67
N LEU A 206 7.06 13.57 14.37
CA LEU A 206 5.86 13.72 13.57
C LEU A 206 5.51 12.38 12.90
N PRO A 207 4.49 11.64 13.38
CA PRO A 207 4.20 10.30 12.86
C PRO A 207 3.78 10.35 11.39
N LEU A 208 4.09 9.30 10.63
CA LEU A 208 3.86 9.25 9.18
C LEU A 208 2.39 9.50 8.76
N TYR A 209 1.42 9.10 9.59
CA TYR A 209 0.01 9.40 9.32
C TYR A 209 -0.27 10.90 9.33
N ARG A 210 0.34 11.64 10.27
CA ARG A 210 0.16 13.07 10.42
C ARG A 210 0.87 13.82 9.29
N GLN A 211 2.05 13.35 8.89
CA GLN A 211 2.73 13.87 7.69
C GLN A 211 1.87 13.69 6.43
N SER A 212 1.31 12.49 6.22
CA SER A 212 0.39 12.20 5.12
C SER A 212 -0.82 13.17 5.10
N GLU A 213 -1.41 13.48 6.26
CA GLU A 213 -2.50 14.45 6.36
C GLU A 213 -2.05 15.89 6.04
N ILE A 214 -0.86 16.30 6.50
CA ILE A 214 -0.29 17.62 6.19
C ILE A 214 -0.09 17.78 4.68
N TYR A 215 0.49 16.77 4.03
CA TYR A 215 0.71 16.80 2.58
C TYR A 215 -0.59 16.80 1.79
N ARG A 216 -1.63 16.09 2.27
CA ARG A 216 -2.97 16.13 1.67
C ARG A 216 -3.56 17.54 1.68
N ARG A 217 -3.37 18.31 2.76
CA ARG A 217 -3.82 19.71 2.83
C ARG A 217 -3.10 20.62 1.83
N GLN A 218 -1.90 20.23 1.40
CA GLN A 218 -1.12 20.90 0.35
C GLN A 218 -1.43 20.36 -1.05
N GLY A 219 -2.45 19.51 -1.20
CA GLY A 219 -2.87 18.94 -2.49
C GLY A 219 -2.06 17.72 -2.94
N VAL A 220 -1.24 17.12 -2.06
CA VAL A 220 -0.39 15.97 -2.38
C VAL A 220 -0.82 14.75 -1.59
N GLU A 221 -1.35 13.73 -2.27
CA GLU A 221 -1.80 12.50 -1.62
C GLU A 221 -0.66 11.46 -1.54
N LEU A 222 -0.04 11.35 -0.36
CA LEU A 222 0.98 10.35 -0.07
C LEU A 222 0.46 9.36 0.98
N SER A 223 0.44 8.07 0.65
CA SER A 223 -0.01 7.04 1.60
C SER A 223 1.04 6.76 2.67
N ARG A 224 0.58 6.35 3.86
CA ARG A 224 1.47 5.94 4.98
C ARG A 224 2.44 4.83 4.57
N ALA A 225 1.99 3.89 3.74
CA ALA A 225 2.82 2.81 3.23
C ALA A 225 3.94 3.33 2.31
N THR A 226 3.66 4.32 1.46
CA THR A 226 4.69 4.96 0.63
C THR A 226 5.72 5.67 1.49
N LEU A 227 5.28 6.48 2.47
CA LEU A 227 6.18 7.15 3.40
C LEU A 227 7.02 6.15 4.21
N GLY A 228 6.42 5.04 4.66
CA GLY A 228 7.12 3.97 5.37
C GLY A 228 8.24 3.35 4.53
N ARG A 229 7.95 2.97 3.28
CA ARG A 229 8.96 2.45 2.35
C ARG A 229 10.09 3.44 2.10
N TRP A 230 9.77 4.72 1.94
CA TRP A 230 10.80 5.76 1.78
C TRP A 230 11.67 5.90 3.01
N THR A 231 11.11 5.86 4.22
CA THR A 231 11.92 5.94 5.44
C THR A 231 12.85 4.75 5.61
N GLY A 232 12.44 3.54 5.20
CA GLY A 232 13.31 2.36 5.19
C GLY A 232 14.45 2.50 4.19
N ALA A 233 14.14 2.85 2.94
CA ALA A 233 15.15 3.04 1.91
C ALA A 233 16.14 4.16 2.24
N VAL A 234 15.70 5.25 2.87
CA VAL A 234 16.61 6.30 3.34
C VAL A 234 17.49 5.81 4.48
N ALA A 235 17.00 4.95 5.37
CA ALA A 235 17.82 4.37 6.42
C ALA A 235 18.97 3.52 5.84
N GLU A 236 18.68 2.67 4.85
CA GLU A 236 19.71 1.89 4.12
C GLU A 236 20.75 2.81 3.45
N LEU A 237 20.32 3.92 2.83
CA LEU A 237 21.24 4.87 2.19
C LEU A 237 22.15 5.61 3.18
N LEU A 238 21.72 5.75 4.44
CA LEU A 238 22.46 6.45 5.49
C LEU A 238 23.30 5.51 6.35
N GLU A 239 23.17 4.19 6.20
CA GLU A 239 23.95 3.18 6.94
C GLU A 239 25.48 3.45 6.88
N PRO A 240 26.09 3.77 5.71
CA PRO A 240 27.51 4.06 5.64
C PRO A 240 27.97 5.32 6.38
N LEU A 241 27.04 6.20 6.82
CA LEU A 241 27.36 7.38 7.63
C LEU A 241 27.28 7.09 9.13
N TYR A 242 26.60 6.02 9.53
CA TYR A 242 26.49 5.59 10.92
C TYR A 242 27.67 4.67 11.31
N ASP A 243 28.13 3.85 10.37
CA ASP A 243 29.22 2.88 10.60
C ASP A 243 30.64 3.49 10.53
N VAL A 244 30.75 4.83 10.52
CA VAL A 244 32.02 5.58 10.54
C VAL A 244 32.40 5.97 11.97
#